data_AF-A0A7W0SWB7-F1
#
_entry.id   AF-A0A7W0SWB7-F1
#
_cell.length_a   1.000
_cell.length_b   1.000
_cell.length_c   1.000
_cell.angle_alpha   90.00
_cell.angle_beta   90.00
_cell.angle_gamma   90.00
#
_symmetry.space_group_name_H-M   'P 1'
#
loop_
_entity.id
_entity.type
_entity.pdbx_description
1 polymer ?
#
loop_
_entity_poly.entity_id
_entity_poly.type
_entity_poly.pdbx_seq_one_letter_code
_entity_poly.pdbx_strand_id
1 'polypeptide(L)'
;MQLTGDRFTSETAVFGNDLATLPDFPAEIRAPAGSLPGVSGFQVHFADHDILTPGDQPNVLVAMNPAALKVNLGDLAKGGTVIVNTDAFSDRNLQKAGYATNPLEDASLSDFHVHAVSLSSMTIEALKEVDGITSREAERSKNFFALGLMSWLYNRPIEGTLGFIDAKFAKRPEIAEANTRAFKAGWNYGETSEDFAVSYEIAPAKLEPGTYRQISGNSALTYGLIAASKLSGLPLFLGAYPITPASDVLEQL
;
A
#
# COMPACT_ATOMS: atom_id res chain seq x y z
N MET A 1 -5.16 -2.07 -1.63
CA MET A 1 -3.88 -1.35 -1.81
C MET A 1 -3.83 -0.06 -1.01
N GLN A 2 -4.68 0.95 -1.28
CA GLN A 2 -4.69 2.22 -0.52
C GLN A 2 -4.58 2.06 1.01
N LEU A 3 -5.50 1.29 1.61
CA LEU A 3 -5.50 0.99 3.05
C LEU A 3 -4.17 0.41 3.57
N THR A 4 -3.54 -0.48 2.79
CA THR A 4 -2.28 -1.10 3.15
C THR A 4 -1.15 -0.08 3.12
N GLY A 5 -1.11 0.75 2.08
CA GLY A 5 -0.16 1.85 1.96
C GLY A 5 -0.28 2.88 3.08
N ASP A 6 -1.51 3.30 3.39
CA ASP A 6 -1.79 4.23 4.50
C ASP A 6 -1.32 3.67 5.85
N ARG A 7 -1.54 2.37 6.10
CA ARG A 7 -1.10 1.72 7.35
C ARG A 7 0.42 1.63 7.43
N PHE A 8 1.09 1.24 6.35
CA PHE A 8 2.55 1.21 6.30
C PHE A 8 3.15 2.61 6.52
N THR A 9 2.51 3.64 5.95
CA THR A 9 2.88 5.05 6.15
C THR A 9 2.74 5.44 7.62
N SER A 10 1.64 5.05 8.27
CA SER A 10 1.41 5.32 9.69
C SER A 10 2.49 4.69 10.59
N GLU A 11 2.89 3.44 10.33
CA GLU A 11 3.99 2.81 11.11
C GLU A 11 5.32 3.50 10.88
N THR A 12 5.59 3.86 9.63
CA THR A 12 6.83 4.54 9.24
C THR A 12 6.93 5.93 9.90
N ALA A 13 5.80 6.65 10.02
CA ALA A 13 5.72 7.90 10.76
C ALA A 13 5.98 7.70 12.26
N VAL A 14 5.39 6.67 12.87
CA VAL A 14 5.56 6.35 14.30
C VAL A 14 7.00 5.94 14.62
N PHE A 15 7.68 5.26 13.69
CA PHE A 15 9.10 4.96 13.80
C PHE A 15 9.99 6.21 13.73
N GLY A 16 9.45 7.34 13.27
CA GLY A 16 10.13 8.63 13.23
C GLY A 16 10.83 8.91 11.90
N ASN A 17 10.46 8.22 10.82
CA ASN A 17 10.95 8.58 9.49
C ASN A 17 10.18 9.78 8.94
N ASP A 18 10.88 10.62 8.17
CA ASP A 18 10.19 11.55 7.28
C ASP A 18 9.64 10.79 6.07
N LEU A 19 8.50 11.22 5.53
CA LEU A 19 7.77 10.48 4.53
C LEU A 19 7.00 11.35 3.54
N ALA A 20 6.84 10.82 2.33
CA ALA A 20 5.97 11.34 1.30
C ALA A 20 5.22 10.19 0.62
N THR A 21 3.94 10.36 0.34
CA THR A 21 3.11 9.34 -0.30
C THR A 21 2.51 9.84 -1.61
N LEU A 22 2.28 8.89 -2.52
CA LEU A 22 1.56 9.12 -3.76
C LEU A 22 0.52 8.01 -3.97
N PRO A 23 -0.75 8.25 -3.62
CA PRO A 23 -1.83 7.34 -3.94
C PRO A 23 -2.14 7.42 -5.45
N ASP A 24 -2.21 6.28 -6.10
CA ASP A 24 -2.56 6.17 -7.52
C ASP A 24 -3.89 5.41 -7.69
N PHE A 25 -4.86 6.11 -8.27
CA PHE A 25 -6.23 5.62 -8.43
C PHE A 25 -6.48 5.28 -9.90
N PRO A 26 -7.24 4.20 -10.18
CA PRO A 26 -7.52 3.79 -11.54
C PRO A 26 -8.29 4.90 -12.28
N ALA A 27 -7.92 5.14 -13.53
CA ALA A 27 -8.59 6.12 -14.37
C ALA A 27 -10.07 5.78 -14.62
N GLU A 28 -10.42 4.49 -14.58
CA GLU A 28 -11.79 4.00 -14.75
C GLU A 28 -12.37 3.46 -13.43
N ILE A 29 -13.48 4.05 -12.99
CA ILE A 29 -14.20 3.64 -11.77
C ILE A 29 -14.67 2.18 -11.84
N ARG A 30 -14.92 1.66 -13.05
CA ARG A 30 -15.43 0.29 -13.28
C ARG A 30 -14.58 -0.52 -14.26
N ALA A 31 -13.27 -0.29 -14.27
CA ALA A 31 -12.38 -1.15 -15.03
C ALA A 31 -12.52 -2.62 -14.58
N PRO A 32 -12.49 -3.59 -15.50
CA PRO A 32 -12.46 -5.00 -15.14
C PRO A 32 -11.28 -5.32 -14.22
N ALA A 33 -11.53 -6.09 -13.16
CA ALA A 33 -10.45 -6.52 -12.26
C ALA A 33 -9.33 -7.24 -13.04
N GLY A 34 -8.10 -6.76 -12.85
CA GLY A 34 -6.89 -7.26 -13.51
C GLY A 34 -6.61 -6.67 -14.90
N SER A 35 -7.30 -5.61 -15.31
CA SER A 35 -6.95 -4.83 -16.52
C SER A 35 -6.05 -3.64 -16.19
N LEU A 36 -5.36 -3.10 -17.21
CA LEU A 36 -4.46 -1.95 -17.05
C LEU A 36 -5.18 -0.67 -16.55
N PRO A 37 -6.35 -0.27 -17.08
CA PRO A 37 -7.05 0.94 -16.59
C PRO A 37 -7.59 0.80 -15.16
N GLY A 38 -7.64 -0.43 -14.62
CA GLY A 38 -8.10 -0.73 -13.27
C GLY A 38 -6.99 -0.92 -12.25
N VAL A 39 -5.74 -0.67 -12.62
CA VAL A 39 -4.61 -0.71 -11.69
C VAL A 39 -4.75 0.43 -10.69
N SER A 40 -4.53 0.10 -9.41
CA SER A 40 -4.42 1.08 -8.34
C SER A 40 -3.12 0.80 -7.58
N GLY A 41 -2.34 1.85 -7.38
CA GLY A 41 -1.04 1.83 -6.71
C GLY A 41 -1.03 2.70 -5.46
N PHE A 42 -0.03 2.49 -4.61
CA PHE A 42 0.28 3.39 -3.52
C PHE A 42 1.79 3.38 -3.33
N GLN A 43 2.41 4.54 -3.49
CA GLN A 43 3.85 4.70 -3.31
C GLN A 43 4.14 5.40 -1.98
N VAL A 44 5.13 4.89 -1.26
CA VAL A 44 5.63 5.45 -0.01
C VAL A 44 7.12 5.65 -0.17
N HIS A 45 7.58 6.88 0.00
CA HIS A 45 8.98 7.23 0.14
C HIS A 45 9.21 7.67 1.58
N PHE A 46 10.26 7.15 2.19
CA PHE A 46 10.59 7.41 3.57
C PHE A 46 12.09 7.39 3.77
N ALA A 47 12.59 8.25 4.65
CA ALA A 47 14.00 8.48 4.85
C ALA A 47 14.34 8.85 6.30
N ASP A 48 15.64 8.86 6.60
CA ASP A 48 16.24 9.36 7.83
C ASP A 48 16.59 10.86 7.76
N HIS A 49 16.14 11.54 6.71
CA HIS A 49 16.35 12.95 6.42
C HIS A 49 15.11 13.52 5.72
N ASP A 50 15.05 14.85 5.64
CA ASP A 50 13.89 15.54 5.07
C ASP A 50 13.70 15.19 3.58
N ILE A 51 12.46 14.83 3.23
CA ILE A 51 12.04 14.54 1.87
C ILE A 51 10.78 15.31 1.52
N LEU A 52 10.75 15.83 0.29
CA LEU A 52 9.67 16.69 -0.20
C LEU A 52 8.85 16.06 -1.32
N THR A 53 9.25 14.88 -1.78
CA THR A 53 8.64 14.21 -2.93
C THR A 53 8.50 12.72 -2.67
N PRO A 54 7.50 12.05 -3.28
CA PRO A 54 7.38 10.60 -3.24
C PRO A 54 8.49 9.88 -4.03
N GLY A 55 9.36 10.60 -4.75
CA GLY A 55 10.41 10.03 -5.58
C GLY A 55 9.90 9.51 -6.93
N ASP A 56 10.81 9.42 -7.92
CA ASP A 56 10.48 8.96 -9.28
C ASP A 56 10.74 7.47 -9.48
N GLN A 57 11.64 6.88 -8.68
CA GLN A 57 12.06 5.48 -8.85
C GLN A 57 11.95 4.71 -7.53
N PRO A 58 10.91 3.89 -7.34
CA PRO A 58 10.82 3.00 -6.19
C PRO A 58 11.97 2.00 -6.16
N ASN A 59 12.36 1.56 -4.96
CA ASN A 59 13.32 0.47 -4.77
C ASN A 59 12.65 -0.91 -4.75
N VAL A 60 11.37 -0.97 -4.34
CA VAL A 60 10.60 -2.21 -4.21
C VAL A 60 9.22 -2.04 -4.83
N LEU A 61 8.83 -2.98 -5.70
CA LEU A 61 7.50 -3.09 -6.28
C LEU A 61 6.80 -4.35 -5.78
N VAL A 62 5.65 -4.19 -5.12
CA VAL A 62 4.76 -5.31 -4.77
C VAL A 62 3.64 -5.41 -5.80
N ALA A 63 3.76 -6.34 -6.75
CA ALA A 63 2.79 -6.55 -7.83
C ALA A 63 1.80 -7.67 -7.50
N MET A 64 0.56 -7.29 -7.17
CA MET A 64 -0.52 -8.23 -6.83
C MET A 64 -1.08 -9.01 -8.02
N ASN A 65 -0.80 -8.58 -9.25
CA ASN A 65 -1.23 -9.20 -10.50
C ASN A 65 -0.37 -8.70 -11.69
N PRO A 66 -0.50 -9.32 -12.89
CA PRO A 66 0.28 -8.94 -14.06
C PRO A 66 0.04 -7.49 -14.54
N ALA A 67 -1.19 -6.98 -14.44
CA ALA A 67 -1.48 -5.60 -14.86
C ALA A 67 -0.73 -4.57 -14.00
N ALA A 68 -0.70 -4.77 -12.68
CA ALA A 68 0.06 -3.95 -11.76
C ALA A 68 1.57 -4.00 -12.04
N LEU A 69 2.10 -5.19 -12.35
CA LEU A 69 3.49 -5.33 -12.81
C LEU A 69 3.72 -4.51 -14.08
N LYS A 70 2.88 -4.68 -15.11
CA LYS A 70 3.07 -4.01 -16.40
C LYS A 70 3.04 -2.49 -16.32
N VAL A 71 2.14 -1.94 -15.50
CA VAL A 71 1.97 -0.49 -15.35
C VAL A 71 3.17 0.14 -14.64
N ASN A 72 3.71 -0.51 -13.60
CA ASN A 72 4.66 0.13 -12.69
C ASN A 72 6.12 -0.37 -12.83
N LEU A 73 6.38 -1.44 -13.59
CA LEU A 73 7.74 -1.99 -13.72
C LEU A 73 8.71 -0.98 -14.34
N GLY A 74 8.23 -0.09 -15.22
CA GLY A 74 9.05 0.93 -15.86
C GLY A 74 9.57 2.01 -14.90
N ASP A 75 8.88 2.23 -13.78
CA ASP A 75 9.26 3.22 -12.78
C ASP A 75 10.26 2.63 -11.77
N LEU A 76 10.34 1.30 -11.65
CA LEU A 76 11.24 0.64 -10.72
C LEU A 76 12.71 0.83 -11.14
N ALA A 77 13.58 1.19 -10.19
CA ALA A 77 15.01 1.27 -10.44
C ALA A 77 15.58 -0.08 -10.91
N LYS A 78 16.58 -0.05 -11.80
CA LYS A 78 17.33 -1.25 -12.17
C LYS A 78 18.00 -1.86 -10.94
N GLY A 79 17.99 -3.19 -10.82
CA GLY A 79 18.40 -3.88 -9.61
C GLY A 79 17.41 -3.72 -8.44
N GLY A 80 16.27 -3.09 -8.65
CA GLY A 80 15.19 -3.01 -7.67
C GLY A 80 14.56 -4.37 -7.42
N THR A 81 13.82 -4.46 -6.32
CA THR A 81 13.15 -5.67 -5.89
C THR A 81 11.73 -5.72 -6.44
N VAL A 82 11.33 -6.85 -7.02
CA VAL A 82 9.95 -7.11 -7.47
C VAL A 82 9.39 -8.27 -6.66
N ILE A 83 8.37 -8.02 -5.85
CA ILE A 83 7.61 -9.07 -5.16
C ILE A 83 6.33 -9.31 -5.97
N VAL A 84 6.17 -10.50 -6.54
CA VAL A 84 5.00 -10.83 -7.37
C VAL A 84 4.10 -11.87 -6.70
N ASN A 85 2.79 -11.68 -6.81
CA ASN A 85 1.79 -12.69 -6.45
C ASN A 85 1.65 -13.73 -7.56
N THR A 86 2.36 -14.86 -7.47
CA THR A 86 2.39 -15.88 -8.54
C THR A 86 1.00 -16.46 -8.84
N ASP A 87 0.12 -16.56 -7.84
CA ASP A 87 -1.25 -17.06 -8.01
C ASP A 87 -2.07 -16.23 -9.02
N ALA A 88 -1.68 -14.97 -9.24
CA ALA A 88 -2.38 -14.06 -10.15
C ALA A 88 -1.90 -14.18 -11.61
N PHE A 89 -0.81 -14.88 -11.91
CA PHE A 89 -0.20 -15.02 -13.24
C PHE A 89 -0.79 -16.19 -14.04
N SER A 90 -2.12 -16.28 -14.08
CA SER A 90 -2.83 -17.22 -14.96
C SER A 90 -2.95 -16.66 -16.39
N ASP A 91 -3.08 -17.55 -17.39
CA ASP A 91 -3.26 -17.20 -18.81
C ASP A 91 -4.32 -16.12 -19.02
N ARG A 92 -5.46 -16.25 -18.33
CA ARG A 92 -6.57 -15.29 -18.41
C ARG A 92 -6.16 -13.89 -17.94
N ASN A 93 -5.38 -13.79 -16.86
CA ASN A 93 -4.95 -12.51 -16.31
C ASN A 93 -3.80 -11.90 -17.13
N LEU A 94 -2.90 -12.73 -17.66
CA LEU A 94 -1.87 -12.31 -18.60
C LEU A 94 -2.50 -11.70 -19.85
N GLN A 95 -3.51 -12.37 -20.43
CA GLN A 95 -4.24 -11.87 -21.59
C GLN A 95 -4.93 -10.52 -21.31
N LYS A 96 -5.60 -10.38 -20.15
CA LYS A 96 -6.22 -9.12 -19.73
C LYS A 96 -5.23 -7.98 -19.54
N ALA A 97 -4.03 -8.28 -19.07
CA ALA A 97 -2.93 -7.32 -18.95
C ALA A 97 -2.20 -7.09 -20.29
N GLY A 98 -2.56 -7.82 -21.35
CA GLY A 98 -1.97 -7.73 -22.67
C GLY A 98 -0.54 -8.28 -22.73
N TYR A 99 -0.23 -9.32 -21.96
CA TYR A 99 1.00 -10.10 -22.10
C TYR A 99 0.81 -11.21 -23.15
N ALA A 100 1.83 -11.41 -23.98
CA ALA A 100 1.89 -12.53 -24.92
C ALA A 100 2.45 -13.80 -24.24
N THR A 101 3.41 -13.62 -23.34
CA THR A 101 4.10 -14.65 -22.55
C THR A 101 4.11 -14.27 -21.09
N ASN A 102 4.32 -15.25 -20.20
CA ASN A 102 4.45 -14.98 -18.78
C ASN A 102 5.78 -14.23 -18.52
N PRO A 103 5.76 -12.99 -18.01
CA PRO A 103 6.99 -12.22 -17.76
C PRO A 103 7.88 -12.85 -16.67
N LEU A 104 7.33 -13.77 -15.87
CA LEU A 104 8.09 -14.52 -14.88
C LEU A 104 8.97 -15.62 -15.51
N GLU A 105 8.75 -15.95 -16.79
CA GLU A 105 9.38 -17.08 -17.49
C GLU A 105 10.15 -16.67 -18.75
N ASP A 106 9.97 -15.44 -19.26
CA ASP A 106 10.54 -14.97 -20.52
C ASP A 106 11.82 -14.11 -20.37
N ALA A 107 12.40 -14.11 -19.18
CA ALA A 107 13.57 -13.32 -18.80
C ALA A 107 13.40 -11.79 -18.88
N SER A 108 12.19 -11.26 -19.10
CA SER A 108 11.93 -9.81 -19.10
C SER A 108 12.24 -9.11 -17.78
N LEU A 109 12.28 -9.87 -16.68
CA LEU A 109 12.60 -9.37 -15.34
C LEU A 109 14.07 -9.58 -14.93
N SER A 110 14.97 -9.92 -15.87
CA SER A 110 16.38 -10.23 -15.57
C SER A 110 17.15 -9.09 -14.90
N ASP A 111 16.72 -7.84 -15.10
CA ASP A 111 17.34 -6.63 -14.53
C ASP A 111 16.91 -6.39 -13.07
N PHE A 112 16.08 -7.24 -12.47
CA PHE A 112 15.47 -7.05 -11.16
C PHE A 112 15.67 -8.26 -10.23
N HIS A 113 15.58 -8.02 -8.92
CA HIS A 113 15.53 -9.08 -7.91
C HIS A 113 14.08 -9.53 -7.71
N VAL A 114 13.69 -10.62 -8.36
CA VAL A 114 12.30 -11.11 -8.33
C VAL A 114 12.09 -12.11 -7.20
N HIS A 115 11.15 -11.81 -6.31
CA HIS A 115 10.61 -12.74 -5.30
C HIS A 115 9.22 -13.19 -5.73
N ALA A 116 9.13 -14.46 -6.12
CA ALA A 116 7.91 -15.08 -6.59
C ALA A 116 7.15 -15.72 -5.42
N VAL A 117 6.14 -15.03 -4.90
CA VAL A 117 5.41 -15.45 -3.69
C VAL A 117 3.98 -15.83 -4.04
N SER A 118 3.52 -16.99 -3.58
CA SER A 118 2.12 -17.42 -3.71
C SER A 118 1.22 -16.73 -2.68
N LEU A 119 1.19 -15.39 -2.71
CA LEU A 119 0.55 -14.54 -1.70
C LEU A 119 -0.91 -14.91 -1.44
N SER A 120 -1.67 -15.27 -2.47
CA SER A 120 -3.08 -15.61 -2.32
C SER A 120 -3.24 -16.97 -1.65
N SER A 121 -2.50 -17.96 -2.14
CA SER A 121 -2.55 -19.33 -1.62
C SER A 121 -2.04 -19.41 -0.18
N MET A 122 -0.91 -18.77 0.13
CA MET A 122 -0.37 -18.71 1.50
C MET A 122 -1.31 -17.96 2.45
N THR A 123 -1.95 -16.89 1.98
CA THR A 123 -2.94 -16.20 2.80
C THR A 123 -4.16 -17.09 3.06
N ILE A 124 -4.70 -17.75 2.04
CA ILE A 124 -5.85 -18.66 2.23
C ILE A 124 -5.49 -19.80 3.19
N GLU A 125 -4.28 -20.36 3.07
CA GLU A 125 -3.78 -21.39 3.96
C GLU A 125 -3.75 -20.94 5.42
N ALA A 126 -3.19 -19.76 5.69
CA ALA A 126 -3.11 -19.17 7.03
C ALA A 126 -4.48 -18.88 7.67
N LEU A 127 -5.54 -18.87 6.86
CA LEU A 127 -6.90 -18.52 7.27
C LEU A 127 -7.88 -19.71 7.29
N LYS A 128 -7.42 -20.94 7.01
CA LYS A 128 -8.29 -22.13 6.95
C LYS A 128 -9.06 -22.42 8.25
N GLU A 129 -8.48 -22.04 9.39
CA GLU A 129 -9.07 -22.24 10.71
C GLU A 129 -9.93 -21.07 11.19
N VAL A 130 -10.07 -20.01 10.39
CA VAL A 130 -10.92 -18.87 10.75
C VAL A 130 -12.34 -19.16 10.29
N ASP A 131 -13.22 -19.38 11.26
CA ASP A 131 -14.64 -19.58 10.99
C ASP A 131 -15.33 -18.26 10.60
N GLY A 132 -16.38 -18.35 9.79
CA GLY A 132 -17.28 -17.21 9.50
C GLY A 132 -16.79 -16.26 8.39
N ILE A 133 -15.70 -16.58 7.69
CA ILE A 133 -15.23 -15.82 6.53
C ILE A 133 -15.50 -16.55 5.21
N THR A 134 -15.83 -15.79 4.18
CA THR A 134 -15.99 -16.29 2.81
C THR A 134 -14.63 -16.39 2.10
N SER A 135 -14.54 -17.21 1.05
CA SER A 135 -13.31 -17.31 0.23
C SER A 135 -12.88 -15.96 -0.35
N ARG A 136 -13.84 -15.09 -0.70
CA ARG A 136 -13.56 -13.74 -1.20
C ARG A 136 -12.97 -12.84 -0.11
N GLU A 137 -13.39 -13.01 1.15
CA GLU A 137 -12.83 -12.26 2.27
C GLU A 137 -11.42 -12.73 2.59
N ALA A 138 -11.19 -14.05 2.63
CA ALA A 138 -9.85 -14.62 2.77
C ALA A 138 -8.90 -14.10 1.68
N GLU A 139 -9.34 -14.07 0.41
CA GLU A 139 -8.52 -13.57 -0.69
C GLU A 139 -8.21 -12.07 -0.54
N ARG A 140 -9.11 -11.25 0.03
CA ARG A 140 -8.87 -9.81 0.26
C ARG A 140 -7.83 -9.56 1.35
N SER A 141 -7.66 -10.49 2.29
CA SER A 141 -6.66 -10.42 3.36
C SER A 141 -5.22 -10.53 2.85
N LYS A 142 -4.98 -10.92 1.59
CA LYS A 142 -3.61 -10.96 1.01
C LYS A 142 -2.90 -9.62 1.01
N ASN A 143 -3.66 -8.53 1.04
CA ASN A 143 -3.11 -7.18 1.21
C ASN A 143 -2.47 -6.98 2.59
N PHE A 144 -2.98 -7.64 3.64
CA PHE A 144 -2.38 -7.63 4.96
C PHE A 144 -1.18 -8.57 5.04
N PHE A 145 -1.18 -9.70 4.32
CA PHE A 145 0.02 -10.51 4.15
C PHE A 145 1.16 -9.69 3.55
N ALA A 146 0.91 -9.00 2.43
CA ALA A 146 1.93 -8.12 1.85
C ALA A 146 2.35 -7.02 2.81
N LEU A 147 1.43 -6.43 3.57
CA LEU A 147 1.76 -5.46 4.61
C LEU A 147 2.73 -6.03 5.66
N GLY A 148 2.45 -7.24 6.17
CA GLY A 148 3.30 -7.92 7.15
C GLY A 148 4.70 -8.20 6.62
N LEU A 149 4.78 -8.65 5.36
CA LEU A 149 6.06 -8.87 4.68
C LEU A 149 6.85 -7.56 4.53
N MET A 150 6.20 -6.46 4.13
CA MET A 150 6.86 -5.16 4.03
C MET A 150 7.26 -4.61 5.41
N SER A 151 6.45 -4.85 6.45
CA SER A 151 6.79 -4.50 7.83
C SER A 151 8.04 -5.25 8.30
N TRP A 152 8.16 -6.55 7.99
CA TRP A 152 9.38 -7.31 8.27
C TRP A 152 10.58 -6.78 7.47
N LEU A 153 10.42 -6.57 6.16
CA LEU A 153 11.50 -6.15 5.27
C LEU A 153 12.14 -4.83 5.69
N TYR A 154 11.36 -3.92 6.28
CA TYR A 154 11.81 -2.61 6.75
C TYR A 154 11.84 -2.45 8.27
N ASN A 155 11.83 -3.56 9.02
CA ASN A 155 11.92 -3.57 10.48
C ASN A 155 10.91 -2.64 11.17
N ARG A 156 9.67 -2.61 10.66
CA ARG A 156 8.58 -1.76 11.19
C ARG A 156 7.90 -2.43 12.39
N PRO A 157 7.58 -1.68 13.45
CA PRO A 157 6.77 -2.18 14.56
C PRO A 157 5.44 -2.76 14.09
N ILE A 158 4.98 -3.81 14.76
CA ILE A 158 3.77 -4.54 14.35
C ILE A 158 2.56 -4.23 15.22
N GLU A 159 2.79 -3.77 16.45
CA GLU A 159 1.79 -3.55 17.49
C GLU A 159 0.76 -2.50 17.06
N GLY A 160 1.22 -1.41 16.44
CA GLY A 160 0.36 -0.36 15.91
C GLY A 160 -0.59 -0.87 14.83
N THR A 161 -0.14 -1.80 13.99
CA THR A 161 -0.92 -2.36 12.89
C THR A 161 -1.92 -3.37 13.41
N LEU A 162 -1.53 -4.21 14.37
CA LEU A 162 -2.43 -5.14 15.04
C LEU A 162 -3.55 -4.38 15.78
N GLY A 163 -3.22 -3.35 16.55
CA GLY A 163 -4.22 -2.52 17.23
C GLY A 163 -5.15 -1.79 16.26
N PHE A 164 -4.63 -1.37 15.10
CA PHE A 164 -5.44 -0.79 14.04
C PHE A 164 -6.42 -1.80 13.43
N ILE A 165 -5.98 -3.03 13.16
CA ILE A 165 -6.84 -4.09 12.62
C ILE A 165 -7.99 -4.36 13.59
N ASP A 166 -7.68 -4.53 14.87
CA ASP A 166 -8.67 -4.79 15.92
C ASP A 166 -9.71 -3.67 16.00
N ALA A 167 -9.26 -2.41 16.03
CA ALA A 167 -10.16 -1.25 16.09
C ALA A 167 -11.01 -1.10 14.83
N LYS A 168 -10.40 -1.25 13.64
CA LYS A 168 -11.07 -1.04 12.35
C LYS A 168 -12.15 -2.09 12.07
N PHE A 169 -11.88 -3.33 12.44
CA PHE A 169 -12.78 -4.46 12.18
C PHE A 169 -13.50 -4.95 13.43
N ALA A 170 -13.54 -4.17 14.51
CA ALA A 170 -14.20 -4.52 15.78
C ALA A 170 -15.66 -4.99 15.63
N LYS A 171 -16.37 -4.52 14.59
CA LYS A 171 -17.76 -4.93 14.29
C LYS A 171 -17.87 -6.31 13.64
N ARG A 172 -16.77 -6.87 13.16
CA ARG A 172 -16.65 -8.18 12.51
C ARG A 172 -15.39 -8.89 13.00
N PRO A 173 -15.41 -9.45 14.23
CA PRO A 173 -14.25 -10.07 14.86
C PRO A 173 -13.58 -11.14 14.01
N GLU A 174 -14.34 -11.89 13.22
CA GLU A 174 -13.84 -12.90 12.29
C GLU A 174 -12.96 -12.29 11.17
N ILE A 175 -13.27 -11.07 10.73
CA ILE A 175 -12.46 -10.33 9.76
C ILE A 175 -11.24 -9.69 10.44
N ALA A 176 -11.37 -9.24 11.69
CA ALA A 176 -10.23 -8.76 12.47
C ALA A 176 -9.21 -9.89 12.66
N GLU A 177 -9.67 -11.06 13.09
CA GLU A 177 -8.85 -12.26 13.24
C GLU A 177 -8.20 -12.65 11.92
N ALA A 178 -8.97 -12.68 10.82
CA ALA A 178 -8.44 -13.03 9.51
C ALA A 178 -7.33 -12.06 9.05
N ASN A 179 -7.54 -10.75 9.18
CA ASN A 179 -6.52 -9.77 8.79
C ASN A 179 -5.29 -9.84 9.69
N THR A 180 -5.47 -10.07 10.99
CA THR A 180 -4.37 -10.25 11.95
C THR A 180 -3.54 -11.50 11.63
N ARG A 181 -4.18 -12.64 11.36
CA ARG A 181 -3.49 -13.88 10.96
C ARG A 181 -2.76 -13.70 9.63
N ALA A 182 -3.40 -13.08 8.63
CA ALA A 182 -2.77 -12.81 7.34
C ALA A 182 -1.55 -11.89 7.48
N PHE A 183 -1.65 -10.83 8.27
CA PHE A 183 -0.53 -9.93 8.56
C PHE A 183 0.64 -10.66 9.23
N LYS A 184 0.38 -11.44 10.28
CA LYS A 184 1.41 -12.23 10.96
C LYS A 184 2.02 -13.28 10.04
N ALA A 185 1.23 -13.92 9.18
CA ALA A 185 1.74 -14.89 8.21
C ALA A 185 2.73 -14.23 7.23
N GLY A 186 2.44 -13.02 6.75
CA GLY A 186 3.35 -12.26 5.90
C GLY A 186 4.64 -11.85 6.61
N TRP A 187 4.54 -11.42 7.87
CA TRP A 187 5.71 -11.09 8.69
C TRP A 187 6.59 -12.32 8.97
N ASN A 188 5.98 -13.43 9.38
CA ASN A 188 6.67 -14.71 9.62
C ASN A 188 7.30 -15.27 8.34
N TYR A 189 6.66 -15.07 7.18
CA TYR A 189 7.22 -15.50 5.90
C TYR A 189 8.54 -14.78 5.62
N GLY A 190 8.63 -13.48 5.91
CA GLY A 190 9.89 -12.77 5.85
C GLY A 190 10.95 -13.37 6.77
N GLU A 191 10.61 -13.64 8.04
CA GLU A 191 11.55 -14.18 9.02
C GLU A 191 12.08 -15.58 8.70
N THR A 192 11.24 -16.42 8.10
CA THR A 192 11.53 -17.85 7.90
C THR A 192 11.97 -18.19 6.48
N SER A 193 11.69 -17.31 5.51
CA SER A 193 12.10 -17.52 4.14
C SER A 193 13.54 -17.06 3.92
N GLU A 194 14.34 -17.91 3.27
CA GLU A 194 15.66 -17.52 2.74
C GLU A 194 15.55 -16.73 1.41
N ASP A 195 14.32 -16.41 0.96
CA ASP A 195 14.08 -15.70 -0.29
C ASP A 195 14.66 -14.27 -0.28
N PHE A 196 14.76 -13.64 0.90
CA PHE A 196 15.26 -12.27 1.03
C PHE A 196 16.66 -12.27 1.66
N ALA A 197 17.67 -11.87 0.88
CA ALA A 197 19.07 -11.87 1.32
C ALA A 197 19.37 -10.83 2.41
N VAL A 198 18.58 -9.76 2.50
CA VAL A 198 18.74 -8.67 3.46
C VAL A 198 17.39 -8.09 3.86
N SER A 199 17.27 -7.68 5.13
CA SER A 199 16.27 -6.71 5.57
C SER A 199 16.93 -5.34 5.68
N TYR A 200 16.13 -4.28 5.55
CA TYR A 200 16.59 -2.91 5.55
C TYR A 200 16.21 -2.22 6.86
N GLU A 201 17.13 -1.46 7.43
CA GLU A 201 16.87 -0.56 8.54
C GLU A 201 17.11 0.88 8.06
N ILE A 202 16.05 1.69 8.06
CA ILE A 202 16.15 3.11 7.80
C ILE A 202 16.05 3.82 9.14
N ALA A 203 17.12 4.49 9.54
CA ALA A 203 17.19 5.19 10.81
C ALA A 203 16.07 6.25 10.93
N PRO A 204 15.61 6.59 12.14
CA PRO A 204 14.69 7.70 12.32
C PRO A 204 15.29 9.02 11.82
N ALA A 205 14.43 9.89 11.27
CA ALA A 205 14.84 11.22 10.82
C ALA A 205 15.11 12.16 12.00
N LYS A 206 15.99 13.14 11.77
CA LYS A 206 16.23 14.23 12.73
C LYS A 206 15.11 15.27 12.63
N LEU A 207 14.04 15.04 13.37
CA LEU A 207 12.88 15.91 13.42
C LEU A 207 12.99 16.94 14.56
N GLU A 208 12.60 18.18 14.28
CA GLU A 208 12.48 19.21 15.32
C GLU A 208 11.40 18.84 16.36
N PRO A 209 11.57 19.18 17.65
CA PRO A 209 10.55 18.87 18.65
C PRO A 209 9.19 19.54 18.33
N GLY A 210 8.13 18.75 18.20
CA GLY A 210 6.81 19.28 17.87
C GLY A 210 5.72 18.22 17.75
N THR A 211 4.49 18.69 17.50
CA THR A 211 3.35 17.82 17.20
C THR A 211 3.22 17.68 15.68
N TYR A 212 3.45 16.47 15.19
CA TYR A 212 3.37 16.14 13.78
C TYR A 212 1.99 15.62 13.40
N ARG A 213 1.59 15.88 12.16
CA ARG A 213 0.35 15.36 11.57
C ARG A 213 0.61 14.98 10.12
N GLN A 214 0.31 13.73 9.78
CA GLN A 214 0.14 13.31 8.40
C GLN A 214 -1.14 13.96 7.83
N ILE A 215 -1.03 14.67 6.71
CA ILE A 215 -2.14 15.40 6.10
C ILE A 215 -2.01 15.43 4.57
N SER A 216 -3.14 15.37 3.86
CA SER A 216 -3.17 15.57 2.41
C SER A 216 -3.20 17.07 2.06
N GLY A 217 -2.87 17.42 0.81
CA GLY A 217 -2.94 18.80 0.33
C GLY A 217 -4.34 19.40 0.45
N ASN A 218 -5.38 18.63 0.11
CA ASN A 218 -6.77 19.08 0.22
C ASN A 218 -7.18 19.35 1.67
N SER A 219 -6.86 18.46 2.62
CA SER A 219 -7.16 18.69 4.03
C SER A 219 -6.37 19.87 4.61
N ALA A 220 -5.12 20.05 4.20
CA ALA A 220 -4.33 21.21 4.60
C ALA A 220 -4.95 22.53 4.10
N LEU A 221 -5.41 22.56 2.84
CA LEU A 221 -6.12 23.70 2.26
C LEU A 221 -7.42 24.00 3.03
N THR A 222 -8.26 22.98 3.26
CA THR A 222 -9.49 23.07 4.04
C THR A 222 -9.23 23.69 5.42
N TYR A 223 -8.23 23.18 6.16
CA TYR A 223 -7.89 23.71 7.48
C TYR A 223 -7.40 25.16 7.41
N GLY A 224 -6.61 25.51 6.40
CA GLY A 224 -6.18 26.89 6.16
C GLY A 224 -7.35 27.84 5.92
N LEU A 225 -8.33 27.44 5.10
CA LEU A 225 -9.54 28.22 4.82
C LEU A 225 -10.42 28.40 6.06
N ILE A 226 -10.62 27.34 6.84
CA ILE A 226 -11.36 27.41 8.11
C ILE A 226 -10.64 28.32 9.11
N ALA A 227 -9.32 28.17 9.24
CA ALA A 227 -8.52 29.02 10.13
C ALA A 227 -8.63 30.50 9.74
N ALA A 228 -8.52 30.82 8.45
CA ALA A 228 -8.68 32.19 7.95
C ALA A 228 -10.08 32.76 8.24
N SER A 229 -11.14 31.99 8.05
CA SER A 229 -12.52 32.40 8.39
C SER A 229 -12.66 32.67 9.89
N LYS A 230 -12.14 31.79 10.75
CA LYS A 230 -12.20 31.95 12.20
C LYS A 230 -11.40 33.16 12.70
N LEU A 231 -10.20 33.40 12.16
CA LEU A 231 -9.33 34.50 12.56
C LEU A 231 -9.83 35.86 12.04
N SER A 232 -10.43 35.90 10.85
CA SER A 232 -10.96 37.14 10.27
C SER A 232 -12.36 37.50 10.79
N GLY A 233 -13.10 36.54 11.36
CA GLY A 233 -14.50 36.71 11.71
C GLY A 233 -15.45 36.77 10.50
N LEU A 234 -14.95 36.55 9.29
CA LEU A 234 -15.75 36.53 8.07
C LEU A 234 -16.20 35.09 7.77
N PRO A 235 -17.50 34.87 7.48
CA PRO A 235 -17.99 33.54 7.14
C PRO A 235 -17.36 33.06 5.83
N LEU A 236 -16.89 31.81 5.82
CA LEU A 236 -16.41 31.17 4.60
C LEU A 236 -17.60 30.91 3.67
N PHE A 237 -17.50 31.37 2.43
CA PHE A 237 -18.45 31.03 1.37
C PHE A 237 -17.75 30.14 0.34
N LEU A 238 -18.32 28.96 0.10
CA LEU A 238 -17.80 28.00 -0.87
C LEU A 238 -18.76 27.90 -2.07
N GLY A 239 -18.31 28.42 -3.22
CA GLY A 239 -18.93 28.14 -4.51
C GLY A 239 -18.08 27.14 -5.28
N ALA A 240 -18.47 25.87 -5.28
CA ALA A 240 -17.70 24.80 -5.91
C ALA A 240 -18.57 23.88 -6.77
N TYR A 241 -17.93 23.24 -7.75
CA TYR A 241 -18.50 22.17 -8.57
C TYR A 241 -17.63 20.93 -8.42
N PRO A 242 -18.19 19.73 -8.22
CA PRO A 242 -17.40 18.51 -8.06
C PRO A 242 -16.51 18.24 -9.27
N ILE A 243 -15.20 18.19 -9.05
CA ILE A 243 -14.19 17.84 -10.05
C ILE A 243 -12.97 17.21 -9.37
N THR A 244 -12.49 16.07 -9.87
CA THR A 244 -11.25 15.45 -9.36
C THR A 244 -10.05 16.32 -9.71
N PRO A 245 -9.11 16.61 -8.78
CA PRO A 245 -8.99 16.13 -7.40
C PRO A 245 -9.58 17.05 -6.32
N ALA A 246 -10.32 18.11 -6.69
CA ALA A 246 -10.79 19.15 -5.77
C ALA A 246 -12.11 18.82 -5.02
N SER A 247 -12.87 17.81 -5.44
CA SER A 247 -14.13 17.42 -4.79
C SER A 247 -14.00 17.15 -3.29
N ASP A 248 -12.86 16.61 -2.85
CA ASP A 248 -12.59 16.31 -1.45
C ASP A 248 -12.52 17.58 -0.57
N VAL A 249 -12.12 18.73 -1.14
CA VAL A 249 -12.19 20.03 -0.43
C VAL A 249 -13.64 20.43 -0.18
N LEU A 250 -14.54 20.16 -1.15
CA LEU A 250 -15.97 20.42 -1.01
C LEU A 250 -16.63 19.49 0.01
N GLU A 251 -16.19 18.25 0.12
CA GLU A 251 -16.73 17.30 1.12
C GLU A 251 -16.34 17.65 2.56
N GLN A 252 -15.19 18.30 2.74
CA GLN A 252 -14.65 18.61 4.06
C GLN A 252 -15.09 19.99 4.62
N LEU A 253 -15.58 20.90 3.78
CA LEU A 253 -16.02 22.27 4.13
C LEU A 253 -17.54 22.36 4.28
#